data_AF-A0A917R1Y6-F1
#
_entry.id   AF-A0A917R1Y6-F1
#
_cell.length_a   1.000
_cell.length_b   1.000
_cell.length_c   1.000
_cell.angle_alpha   90.00
_cell.angle_beta   90.00
_cell.angle_gamma   90.00
#
_symmetry.space_group_name_H-M   'P 1'
#
loop_
_entity.id
_entity.type
_entity.pdbx_description
1 polymer ?
#
loop_
_entity_poly.entity_id
_entity_poly.type
_entity_poly.pdbx_seq_one_letter_code
_entity_poly.pdbx_strand_id
1 'polypeptide(L)'
;MSDRRFAAREARIRAAEAEFQRHAPVHAANGAETDHAFVANYSKALPHNKFGEVDPAAYHLLRRALATGSYEDFERIPLGGTRKLTNPQVGASFDLQGPDAQALSVPPAPRIDSAQHSAAAVELYWMALCRDVLFTRFGDSELITEAADELSGLADFRAPKLDGQVTRRPSSAGTPGATWRGRTSRSSCSRTSGTAPC
;
A
#
# COMPACT_ATOMS: atom_id res chain seq x y z
N MET A 1 48.02 -6.65 8.57
CA MET A 1 46.76 -5.96 8.24
C MET A 1 46.10 -6.75 7.12
N SER A 2 44.87 -7.25 7.30
CA SER A 2 44.16 -7.93 6.20
C SER A 2 44.00 -6.93 5.05
N ASP A 3 44.35 -7.34 3.84
CA ASP A 3 44.22 -6.51 2.64
C ASP A 3 42.74 -6.06 2.48
N ARG A 4 42.55 -4.74 2.32
CA ARG A 4 41.26 -4.04 2.38
C ARG A 4 40.23 -4.64 1.44
N ARG A 5 40.66 -5.16 0.27
CA ARG A 5 39.75 -5.78 -0.71
C ARG A 5 39.10 -7.06 -0.21
N PHE A 6 39.81 -7.88 0.59
CA PHE A 6 39.25 -9.10 1.17
C PHE A 6 38.24 -8.77 2.26
N ALA A 7 38.55 -7.81 3.14
CA ALA A 7 37.60 -7.36 4.17
C ALA A 7 36.29 -6.82 3.56
N ALA A 8 36.37 -6.09 2.45
CA ALA A 8 35.18 -5.61 1.73
C ALA A 8 34.35 -6.75 1.10
N ARG A 9 35.00 -7.77 0.52
CA ARG A 9 34.33 -8.95 -0.04
C ARG A 9 33.60 -9.73 1.05
N GLU A 10 34.28 -10.03 2.16
CA GLU A 10 33.70 -10.76 3.29
C GLU A 10 32.49 -10.03 3.89
N ALA A 11 32.56 -8.70 4.02
CA ALA A 11 31.44 -7.91 4.50
C ALA A 11 30.18 -8.03 3.61
N ARG A 12 30.36 -8.03 2.27
CA ARG A 12 29.26 -8.18 1.31
C ARG A 12 28.66 -9.59 1.34
N ILE A 13 29.50 -10.62 1.38
CA ILE A 13 29.05 -12.01 1.49
C ILE A 13 28.26 -12.21 2.79
N ARG A 14 28.76 -11.70 3.92
CA ARG A 14 28.08 -11.78 5.21
C ARG A 14 26.72 -11.07 5.19
N ALA A 15 26.62 -9.91 4.54
CA ALA A 15 25.35 -9.20 4.40
C ALA A 15 24.35 -9.98 3.53
N ALA A 16 24.80 -10.52 2.40
CA ALA A 16 23.97 -11.35 1.52
C ALA A 16 23.46 -12.61 2.23
N GLU A 17 24.32 -13.28 2.99
CA GLU A 17 23.94 -14.45 3.79
C GLU A 17 22.93 -14.08 4.89
N ALA A 18 23.15 -12.96 5.58
CA ALA A 18 22.24 -12.49 6.61
C ALA A 18 20.84 -12.17 6.07
N GLU A 19 20.73 -11.64 4.84
CA GLU A 19 19.44 -11.43 4.17
C GLU A 19 18.82 -12.75 3.69
N PHE A 20 19.61 -13.66 3.13
CA PHE A 20 19.15 -14.99 2.70
C PHE A 20 18.53 -15.80 3.85
N GLN A 21 19.08 -15.68 5.07
CA GLN A 21 18.57 -16.37 6.26
C GLN A 21 17.29 -15.74 6.85
N ARG A 22 16.80 -14.62 6.30
CA ARG A 22 15.54 -14.02 6.77
C ARG A 22 14.36 -14.85 6.31
N HIS A 23 13.31 -14.83 7.12
CA HIS A 23 12.04 -15.44 6.75
C HIS A 23 11.46 -14.76 5.50
N ALA A 24 11.18 -15.54 4.47
CA ALA A 24 10.42 -15.10 3.30
C ALA A 24 8.93 -14.99 3.68
N PRO A 25 8.33 -13.79 3.66
CA PRO A 25 6.95 -13.62 4.05
C PRO A 25 5.98 -14.19 3.02
N VAL A 26 4.77 -14.53 3.47
CA VAL A 26 3.66 -14.91 2.57
C VAL A 26 2.94 -13.65 2.10
N HIS A 27 2.82 -13.50 0.77
CA HIS A 27 2.05 -12.42 0.15
C HIS A 27 0.60 -12.86 -0.05
N ALA A 28 -0.28 -12.46 0.86
CA ALA A 28 -1.69 -12.81 0.80
C ALA A 28 -2.52 -11.71 0.13
N ALA A 29 -3.29 -12.09 -0.90
CA ALA A 29 -4.32 -11.24 -1.48
C ALA A 29 -5.60 -11.24 -0.62
N ASN A 30 -6.47 -10.26 -0.82
CA ASN A 30 -7.76 -10.14 -0.11
C ASN A 30 -8.92 -10.93 -0.74
N GLY A 31 -8.64 -11.68 -1.82
CA GLY A 31 -9.61 -12.53 -2.54
C GLY A 31 -10.57 -11.80 -3.48
N ALA A 32 -10.60 -10.46 -3.50
CA ALA A 32 -11.58 -9.70 -4.27
C ALA A 32 -11.45 -9.88 -5.80
N GLU A 33 -10.29 -10.32 -6.29
CA GLU A 33 -10.06 -10.59 -7.71
C GLU A 33 -11.00 -11.66 -8.28
N THR A 34 -11.33 -12.69 -7.51
CA THR A 34 -12.18 -13.80 -7.95
C THR A 34 -13.66 -13.46 -7.80
N ASP A 35 -14.02 -12.76 -6.72
CA ASP A 35 -15.42 -12.57 -6.33
C ASP A 35 -16.12 -11.46 -7.13
N HIS A 36 -15.36 -10.51 -7.68
CA HIS A 36 -15.90 -9.23 -8.19
C HIS A 36 -15.45 -8.89 -9.62
N ALA A 37 -15.56 -9.82 -10.57
CA ALA A 37 -15.38 -9.62 -12.03
C ALA A 37 -14.30 -8.58 -12.44
N PHE A 38 -13.16 -8.56 -11.73
CA PHE A 38 -12.07 -7.60 -11.86
C PHE A 38 -12.38 -6.11 -11.60
N VAL A 39 -13.58 -5.75 -11.17
CA VAL A 39 -13.99 -4.37 -10.87
C VAL A 39 -13.15 -3.76 -9.74
N ALA A 40 -12.76 -4.59 -8.76
CA ALA A 40 -11.94 -4.17 -7.63
C ALA A 40 -10.43 -4.16 -7.94
N ASN A 41 -10.01 -4.52 -9.17
CA ASN A 41 -8.61 -4.63 -9.53
C ASN A 41 -8.13 -3.43 -10.34
N TYR A 42 -6.81 -3.21 -10.31
CA TYR A 42 -6.19 -2.23 -11.18
C TYR A 42 -6.27 -2.68 -12.64
N SER A 43 -7.02 -1.94 -13.44
CA SER A 43 -7.17 -2.17 -14.88
C SER A 43 -6.94 -0.91 -15.71
N LYS A 44 -6.42 0.17 -15.12
CA LYS A 44 -6.16 1.42 -15.85
C LYS A 44 -5.20 1.15 -17.02
N ALA A 45 -5.48 1.81 -18.15
CA ALA A 45 -4.81 1.64 -19.44
C ALA A 45 -5.16 0.37 -20.23
N LEU A 46 -5.94 -0.57 -19.68
CA LEU A 46 -6.51 -1.67 -20.45
C LEU A 46 -7.79 -1.18 -21.18
N PRO A 47 -8.32 -1.94 -22.15
CA PRO A 47 -9.61 -1.66 -22.76
C PRO A 47 -10.75 -1.83 -21.75
N HIS A 48 -11.68 -0.87 -21.75
CA HIS A 48 -12.90 -0.90 -20.93
C HIS A 48 -14.16 -0.77 -21.78
N ASN A 49 -15.27 -1.29 -21.26
CA ASN A 49 -16.59 -1.02 -21.81
C ASN A 49 -17.11 0.37 -21.40
N LYS A 50 -18.31 0.73 -21.86
CA LYS A 50 -18.94 2.04 -21.57
C LYS A 50 -19.23 2.32 -20.09
N PHE A 51 -19.22 1.30 -19.25
CA PHE A 51 -19.45 1.39 -17.80
C PHE A 51 -18.14 1.45 -17.01
N GLY A 52 -16.98 1.33 -17.67
CA GLY A 52 -15.68 1.32 -17.03
C GLY A 52 -15.22 -0.05 -16.53
N GLU A 53 -15.91 -1.13 -16.92
CA GLU A 53 -15.48 -2.50 -16.61
C GLU A 53 -14.45 -2.96 -17.63
N VAL A 54 -13.41 -3.67 -17.17
CA VAL A 54 -12.30 -4.11 -18.01
C VAL A 54 -12.71 -5.27 -18.91
N ASP A 55 -12.16 -5.31 -20.13
CA ASP A 55 -12.24 -6.51 -20.96
C ASP A 55 -11.51 -7.69 -20.25
N PRO A 56 -12.23 -8.77 -19.88
CA PRO A 56 -11.64 -9.93 -19.22
C PRO A 56 -10.44 -10.51 -19.97
N ALA A 57 -10.48 -10.53 -21.30
CA ALA A 57 -9.40 -11.10 -22.10
C ALA A 57 -8.10 -10.29 -21.95
N ALA A 58 -8.20 -8.96 -21.98
CA ALA A 58 -7.08 -8.06 -21.72
C ALA A 58 -6.51 -8.23 -20.30
N TYR A 59 -7.39 -8.38 -19.30
CA TYR A 59 -6.97 -8.58 -17.91
C TYR A 59 -6.24 -9.92 -17.73
N HIS A 60 -6.68 -11.00 -18.39
CA HIS A 60 -5.99 -12.28 -18.36
C HIS A 60 -4.60 -12.23 -18.99
N LEU A 61 -4.39 -11.44 -20.05
CA LEU A 61 -3.06 -11.21 -20.62
C LEU A 61 -2.14 -10.47 -19.64
N LEU A 62 -2.65 -9.45 -18.92
CA LEU A 62 -1.89 -8.79 -17.85
C LEU A 62 -1.50 -9.79 -16.75
N ARG A 63 -2.43 -10.62 -16.28
CA ARG A 63 -2.13 -11.65 -15.27
C ARG A 63 -1.09 -12.65 -15.73
N ARG A 64 -1.14 -13.06 -17.00
CA ARG A 64 -0.13 -13.93 -17.60
C ARG A 64 1.23 -13.26 -17.64
N ALA A 65 1.32 -12.00 -18.06
CA ALA A 65 2.57 -11.26 -18.09
C ALA A 65 3.19 -11.14 -16.68
N LEU A 66 2.38 -10.86 -15.66
CA LEU A 66 2.81 -10.82 -14.27
C LEU A 66 3.29 -12.18 -13.75
N ALA A 67 2.61 -13.27 -14.13
CA ALA A 67 2.98 -14.62 -13.71
C ALA A 67 4.25 -15.14 -14.40
N THR A 68 4.50 -14.74 -15.64
CA THR A 68 5.66 -15.20 -16.42
C THR A 68 6.88 -14.31 -16.26
N GLY A 69 6.69 -13.02 -16.01
CA GLY A 69 7.77 -12.03 -16.01
C GLY A 69 8.41 -11.78 -17.38
N SER A 70 7.87 -12.35 -18.47
CA SER A 70 8.44 -12.22 -19.81
C SER A 70 8.14 -10.86 -20.41
N TYR A 71 9.18 -10.20 -20.92
CA TYR A 71 9.07 -8.92 -21.61
C TYR A 71 8.07 -8.99 -22.78
N GLU A 72 8.11 -10.07 -23.56
CA GLU A 72 7.24 -10.31 -24.71
C GLU A 72 5.77 -10.40 -24.30
N ASP A 73 5.46 -11.01 -23.16
CA ASP A 73 4.09 -11.09 -22.66
C ASP A 73 3.59 -9.72 -22.17
N PHE A 74 4.46 -8.82 -21.68
CA PHE A 74 4.09 -7.44 -21.37
C PHE A 74 3.79 -6.60 -22.62
N GLU A 75 4.55 -6.76 -23.69
CA GLU A 75 4.32 -6.04 -24.96
C GLU A 75 3.03 -6.50 -25.67
N ARG A 76 2.52 -7.70 -25.34
CA ARG A 76 1.25 -8.23 -25.86
C ARG A 76 0.01 -7.71 -25.16
N ILE A 77 0.15 -6.97 -24.04
CA ILE A 77 -1.01 -6.46 -23.30
C ILE A 77 -1.69 -5.39 -24.15
N PRO A 78 -2.98 -5.55 -24.50
CA PRO A 78 -3.69 -4.54 -25.26
C PRO A 78 -3.88 -3.27 -24.41
N LEU A 79 -3.68 -2.11 -25.02
CA LEU A 79 -3.91 -0.82 -24.38
C LEU A 79 -5.27 -0.27 -24.82
N GLY A 80 -6.06 0.24 -23.87
CA GLY A 80 -7.32 0.94 -24.12
C GLY A 80 -7.14 2.39 -24.60
N GLY A 81 -5.90 2.86 -24.74
CA GLY A 81 -5.57 4.21 -25.17
C GLY A 81 -4.07 4.40 -25.40
N THR A 82 -3.60 5.64 -25.40
CA THR A 82 -2.19 5.98 -25.70
C THR A 82 -1.24 5.85 -24.51
N ARG A 83 -1.79 5.76 -23.28
CA ARG A 83 -0.99 5.74 -22.05
C ARG A 83 -0.51 4.32 -21.77
N LYS A 84 0.80 4.17 -21.58
CA LYS A 84 1.45 2.91 -21.24
C LYS A 84 1.32 2.58 -19.75
N LEU A 85 1.49 1.30 -19.42
CA LEU A 85 1.68 0.84 -18.04
C LEU A 85 3.02 1.35 -17.50
N THR A 86 3.00 1.87 -16.27
CA THR A 86 4.20 2.42 -15.64
C THR A 86 5.00 1.33 -14.94
N ASN A 87 6.08 0.89 -15.59
CA ASN A 87 7.08 -0.03 -15.03
C ASN A 87 6.49 -1.29 -14.33
N PRO A 88 5.67 -2.10 -15.03
CA PRO A 88 5.02 -3.27 -14.44
C PRO A 88 5.99 -4.40 -14.06
N GLN A 89 7.25 -4.36 -14.52
CA GLN A 89 8.28 -5.38 -14.30
C GLN A 89 9.16 -5.11 -13.07
N VAL A 90 9.07 -3.92 -12.45
CA VAL A 90 9.99 -3.49 -11.40
C VAL A 90 10.00 -4.39 -10.17
N GLY A 91 8.90 -5.07 -9.86
CA GLY A 91 8.82 -5.97 -8.70
C GLY A 91 9.68 -7.24 -8.82
N ALA A 92 10.26 -7.51 -10.00
CA ALA A 92 11.13 -8.64 -10.25
C ALA A 92 12.63 -8.28 -10.28
N SER A 93 12.99 -7.00 -10.06
CA SER A 93 14.39 -6.58 -10.04
C SER A 93 15.08 -6.94 -8.73
N PHE A 94 16.35 -7.33 -8.82
CA PHE A 94 17.21 -7.53 -7.65
C PHE A 94 17.97 -6.26 -7.29
N ASP A 95 18.11 -6.02 -5.99
CA ASP A 95 18.98 -4.98 -5.44
C ASP A 95 20.23 -5.59 -4.82
N LEU A 96 21.35 -4.85 -4.87
CA LEU A 96 22.62 -5.28 -4.30
C LEU A 96 22.69 -5.15 -2.77
N GLN A 97 21.77 -4.39 -2.17
CA GLN A 97 21.77 -4.05 -0.76
C GLN A 97 20.36 -3.92 -0.22
N GLY A 98 20.19 -4.31 1.04
CA GLY A 98 18.90 -4.27 1.72
C GLY A 98 18.05 -5.52 1.46
N PRO A 99 16.86 -5.58 2.06
CA PRO A 99 15.92 -6.66 1.81
C PRO A 99 15.51 -6.67 0.33
N ASP A 100 15.40 -7.87 -0.25
CA ASP A 100 14.84 -8.06 -1.59
C ASP A 100 13.41 -7.49 -1.67
N ALA A 101 13.00 -7.04 -2.86
CA ALA A 101 11.68 -6.47 -3.09
C ALA A 101 10.53 -7.38 -2.64
N GLN A 102 10.73 -8.70 -2.69
CA GLN A 102 9.74 -9.72 -2.31
C GLN A 102 9.91 -10.22 -0.87
N ALA A 103 10.98 -9.80 -0.18
CA ALA A 103 11.26 -10.19 1.21
C ALA A 103 10.45 -9.38 2.25
N LEU A 104 9.72 -8.35 1.83
CA LEU A 104 8.89 -7.51 2.70
C LEU A 104 7.42 -7.65 2.32
N SER A 105 6.53 -7.84 3.29
CA SER A 105 5.09 -7.93 3.06
C SER A 105 4.33 -6.75 3.66
N VAL A 106 3.15 -6.51 3.10
CA VAL A 106 2.13 -5.60 3.62
C VAL A 106 0.85 -6.40 3.89
N PRO A 107 0.01 -5.97 4.84
CA PRO A 107 -1.25 -6.66 5.09
C PRO A 107 -2.16 -6.61 3.85
N PRO A 108 -3.06 -7.60 3.69
CA PRO A 108 -4.05 -7.59 2.62
C PRO A 108 -4.86 -6.29 2.62
N ALA A 109 -5.09 -5.74 1.43
CA ALA A 109 -5.90 -4.54 1.28
C ALA A 109 -7.36 -4.78 1.73
N PRO A 110 -8.05 -3.79 2.30
CA PRO A 110 -9.49 -3.88 2.57
C PRO A 110 -10.24 -4.23 1.29
N ARG A 111 -11.21 -5.15 1.40
CA ARG A 111 -12.04 -5.53 0.25
C ARG A 111 -13.00 -4.41 -0.14
N ILE A 112 -13.38 -4.34 -1.41
CA ILE A 112 -14.32 -3.32 -1.91
C ILE A 112 -15.67 -3.34 -1.20
N ASP A 113 -16.11 -4.52 -0.74
CA ASP A 113 -17.36 -4.78 -0.01
C ASP A 113 -17.24 -4.61 1.52
N SER A 114 -16.09 -4.16 2.02
CA SER A 114 -15.86 -3.98 3.45
C SER A 114 -16.23 -2.58 3.94
N ALA A 115 -16.73 -2.50 5.18
CA ALA A 115 -17.00 -1.22 5.85
C ALA A 115 -15.75 -0.33 5.93
N GLN A 116 -14.56 -0.93 6.07
CA GLN A 116 -13.29 -0.22 6.09
C GLN A 116 -12.99 0.48 4.75
N HIS A 117 -13.27 -0.18 3.62
CA HIS A 117 -13.09 0.42 2.29
C HIS A 117 -14.05 1.60 2.09
N SER A 118 -15.33 1.41 2.42
CA SER A 118 -16.33 2.48 2.34
C SER A 118 -15.96 3.67 3.22
N ALA A 119 -15.46 3.43 4.44
CA ALA A 119 -15.02 4.50 5.33
C ALA A 119 -13.81 5.28 4.77
N ALA A 120 -12.85 4.58 4.17
CA ALA A 120 -11.73 5.24 3.48
C ALA A 120 -12.20 6.04 2.25
N ALA A 121 -13.21 5.57 1.52
CA ALA A 121 -13.79 6.33 0.41
C ALA A 121 -14.47 7.62 0.90
N VAL A 122 -15.24 7.56 1.98
CA VAL A 122 -15.87 8.74 2.62
C VAL A 122 -14.80 9.75 3.06
N GLU A 123 -13.71 9.29 3.67
CA GLU A 123 -12.56 10.15 4.02
C GLU A 123 -12.00 10.86 2.78
N LEU A 124 -11.79 10.15 1.67
CA LEU A 124 -11.29 10.74 0.43
C LEU A 124 -12.25 11.78 -0.16
N TYR A 125 -13.56 11.57 -0.07
CA TYR A 125 -14.57 12.56 -0.47
C TYR A 125 -14.52 13.81 0.42
N TRP A 126 -14.41 13.66 1.74
CA TRP A 126 -14.24 14.81 2.64
C TRP A 126 -12.94 15.57 2.38
N MET A 127 -11.82 14.85 2.17
CA MET A 127 -10.56 15.48 1.77
C MET A 127 -10.68 16.22 0.44
N ALA A 128 -11.52 15.74 -0.48
CA ALA A 128 -11.79 16.41 -1.74
C ALA A 128 -12.61 17.70 -1.58
N LEU A 129 -13.59 17.71 -0.67
CA LEU A 129 -14.40 18.89 -0.35
C LEU A 129 -13.60 19.93 0.45
N CYS A 130 -12.70 19.48 1.33
CA CYS A 130 -11.93 20.35 2.22
C CYS A 130 -10.62 20.86 1.62
N ARG A 131 -10.35 20.68 0.32
CA ARG A 131 -9.05 21.05 -0.31
C ARG A 131 -8.69 22.52 -0.15
N ASP A 132 -9.70 23.39 -0.12
CA ASP A 132 -9.51 24.84 -0.08
C ASP A 132 -9.55 25.42 1.35
N VAL A 133 -9.68 24.57 2.38
CA VAL A 133 -9.63 25.01 3.77
C VAL A 133 -8.17 25.12 4.21
N LEU A 134 -7.76 26.29 4.71
CA LEU A 134 -6.42 26.48 5.26
C LEU A 134 -6.23 25.65 6.53
N PHE A 135 -5.12 24.92 6.66
CA PHE A 135 -4.81 24.15 7.87
C PHE A 135 -4.82 24.98 9.16
N THR A 136 -4.48 26.27 9.08
CA THR A 136 -4.54 27.19 10.23
C THR A 136 -5.96 27.49 10.69
N ARG A 137 -6.97 27.25 9.84
CA ARG A 137 -8.40 27.48 10.11
C ARG A 137 -9.20 26.18 10.28
N PHE A 138 -8.55 25.03 10.36
CA PHE A 138 -9.24 23.73 10.56
C PHE A 138 -10.05 23.69 11.86
N GLY A 139 -9.60 24.40 12.91
CA GLY A 139 -10.32 24.47 14.19
C GLY A 139 -11.62 25.25 14.11
N ASP A 140 -11.74 26.20 13.17
CA ASP A 140 -12.84 27.16 13.08
C ASP A 140 -13.75 26.89 11.87
N SER A 141 -13.46 25.85 11.08
CA SER A 141 -14.20 25.52 9.86
C SER A 141 -15.40 24.61 10.15
N GLU A 142 -16.58 25.04 9.71
CA GLU A 142 -17.81 24.23 9.78
C GLU A 142 -17.67 22.94 8.97
N LEU A 143 -17.10 23.02 7.75
CA LEU A 143 -16.85 21.85 6.89
C LEU A 143 -15.97 20.78 7.57
N ILE A 144 -14.97 21.20 8.33
CA ILE A 144 -14.09 20.27 9.05
C ILE A 144 -14.82 19.64 10.25
N THR A 145 -15.78 20.36 10.81
CA THR A 145 -16.64 19.85 11.89
C THR A 145 -17.61 18.80 11.35
N GLU A 146 -18.30 19.09 10.25
CA GLU A 146 -19.19 18.13 9.58
C GLU A 146 -18.45 16.85 9.16
N ALA A 147 -17.27 17.00 8.58
CA ALA A 147 -16.41 15.86 8.22
C ALA A 147 -16.04 15.00 9.44
N ALA A 148 -15.68 15.65 10.56
CA ALA A 148 -15.31 14.94 11.79
C ALA A 148 -16.49 14.18 12.40
N ASP A 149 -17.68 14.77 12.36
CA ASP A 149 -18.90 14.16 12.90
C ASP A 149 -19.31 12.93 12.05
N GLU A 150 -19.33 13.04 10.72
CA GLU A 150 -19.66 11.91 9.85
C GLU A 150 -18.63 10.78 9.99
N LEU A 151 -17.33 11.10 9.93
CA LEU A 151 -16.26 10.09 10.04
C LEU A 151 -16.22 9.41 11.42
N SER A 152 -16.70 10.09 12.47
CA SER A 152 -16.86 9.48 13.80
C SER A 152 -18.00 8.46 13.85
N GLY A 153 -19.04 8.63 13.04
CA GLY A 153 -20.21 7.75 12.96
C GLY A 153 -20.04 6.50 12.11
N LEU A 154 -18.93 6.35 11.38
CA LEU A 154 -18.69 5.20 10.52
C LEU A 154 -18.33 3.93 11.29
N ALA A 155 -18.86 2.78 10.83
CA ALA A 155 -18.75 1.50 11.52
C ALA A 155 -17.30 0.96 11.65
N ASP A 156 -16.43 1.16 10.65
CA ASP A 156 -15.02 0.73 10.69
C ASP A 156 -14.08 1.83 10.16
N PHE A 157 -13.96 2.92 10.93
CA PHE A 157 -12.99 3.99 10.67
C PHE A 157 -11.85 3.97 11.68
N ARG A 158 -10.61 3.70 11.21
CA ARG A 158 -9.41 3.41 12.02
C ARG A 158 -8.44 4.59 12.18
N ALA A 159 -8.91 5.81 12.04
CA ALA A 159 -8.12 7.01 12.32
C ALA A 159 -7.90 7.22 13.84
N PRO A 160 -6.88 8.00 14.24
CA PRO A 160 -6.75 8.44 15.61
C PRO A 160 -8.02 9.17 16.09
N LYS A 161 -8.61 8.71 17.19
CA LYS A 161 -9.78 9.31 17.84
C LYS A 161 -9.41 9.80 19.24
N LEU A 162 -9.96 10.92 19.67
CA LEU A 162 -9.94 11.38 21.05
C LEU A 162 -11.37 11.25 21.58
N ASP A 163 -11.55 10.56 22.70
CA ASP A 163 -12.87 10.31 23.30
C ASP A 163 -13.90 9.69 22.32
N GLY A 164 -13.42 8.86 21.39
CA GLY A 164 -14.26 8.21 20.37
C GLY A 164 -14.61 9.09 19.17
N GLN A 165 -14.15 10.34 19.12
CA GLN A 165 -14.37 11.29 18.03
C GLN A 165 -13.09 11.58 17.24
N VAL A 166 -13.25 11.80 15.94
CA VAL A 166 -12.15 12.24 15.08
C VAL A 166 -11.85 13.70 15.37
N THR A 167 -10.61 14.02 15.72
CA THR A 167 -10.26 15.36 16.18
C THR A 167 -9.99 16.32 15.03
N ARG A 168 -10.49 17.55 15.16
CA ARG A 168 -10.23 18.68 14.25
C ARG A 168 -8.78 19.17 14.27
N ARG A 169 -8.04 18.91 15.36
CA ARG A 169 -6.63 19.29 15.53
C ARG A 169 -5.71 18.10 15.30
N PRO A 170 -4.53 18.30 14.67
CA PRO A 170 -3.50 17.28 14.64
C PRO A 170 -3.12 16.92 16.08
N SER A 171 -3.29 15.65 16.44
CA SER A 171 -2.86 15.16 17.75
C SER A 171 -1.35 15.34 17.89
N SER A 172 -0.89 15.80 19.06
CA SER A 172 0.54 15.95 19.38
C SER A 172 1.31 14.62 19.43
N ALA A 173 0.60 13.49 19.34
CA ALA A 173 1.12 12.13 19.40
C ALA A 173 1.25 11.44 18.02
N GLY A 174 1.09 12.18 16.92
CA GLY A 174 1.19 11.68 15.54
C GLY A 174 2.26 12.41 14.72
N THR A 175 2.66 11.81 13.60
CA THR A 175 3.46 12.48 12.57
C THR A 175 2.73 13.77 12.13
N PRO A 176 3.42 14.92 11.97
CA PRO A 176 2.78 16.15 11.50
C PRO A 176 1.96 15.89 10.23
N GLY A 177 0.64 16.16 10.27
CA GLY A 177 -0.30 15.87 9.17
C GLY A 177 -1.15 14.60 9.31
N ALA A 178 -1.03 13.85 10.42
CA ALA A 178 -1.77 12.60 10.66
C ALA A 178 -3.16 12.79 11.31
N THR A 179 -3.89 13.86 10.95
CA THR A 179 -5.24 14.13 11.49
C THR A 179 -6.28 13.12 11.02
N TRP A 180 -6.13 12.61 9.80
CA TRP A 180 -7.12 11.74 9.15
C TRP A 180 -6.58 10.34 8.81
N ARG A 181 -5.26 10.19 8.64
CA ARG A 181 -4.70 8.91 8.19
C ARG A 181 -4.81 7.83 9.27
N GLY A 182 -5.54 6.77 8.94
CA GLY A 182 -5.61 5.52 9.69
C GLY A 182 -4.24 4.95 10.02
N ARG A 183 -4.09 4.43 11.25
CA ARG A 183 -2.90 3.68 11.63
C ARG A 183 -2.98 2.32 10.93
N THR A 184 -2.10 2.03 9.97
CA THR A 184 -1.86 0.63 9.60
C THR A 184 -1.38 -0.07 10.87
N SER A 185 -2.07 -1.13 11.27
CA SER A 185 -1.70 -1.91 12.46
C SER A 185 -0.21 -2.23 12.39
N ARG A 186 0.55 -1.77 13.37
CA ARG A 186 1.93 -2.23 13.54
C ARG A 186 1.83 -3.74 13.74
N SER A 187 2.32 -4.52 12.79
CA SER A 187 2.65 -5.91 13.07
C SER A 187 3.60 -5.88 14.26
N SER A 188 3.20 -6.49 15.37
CA SER A 188 4.05 -6.63 16.53
C SER A 188 5.23 -7.51 16.13
N CYS A 189 6.33 -6.88 15.70
CA CYS A 189 7.61 -7.55 15.66
C CYS A 189 7.99 -7.80 17.12
N SER A 190 7.68 -8.99 17.62
CA SER A 190 8.06 -9.44 18.95
C SER A 190 9.58 -9.33 19.07
N ARG A 191 10.05 -8.32 19.81
CA ARG A 191 11.44 -8.31 20.30
C ARG A 191 11.53 -9.48 21.28
N THR A 192 12.03 -10.61 20.81
CA THR A 192 12.62 -11.59 21.71
C THR A 192 13.84 -10.94 22.34
N SER A 193 13.68 -10.52 23.59
CA SER A 193 14.77 -10.11 24.48
C SER A 193 15.68 -11.31 24.72
N GLY A 194 16.72 -11.44 23.89
CA GLY A 194 17.84 -12.35 24.12
C GLY A 194 19.04 -11.56 24.60
N THR A 195 19.29 -11.58 25.90
CA THR A 195 20.52 -11.13 26.54
C THR A 195 21.69 -11.99 26.05
N ALA A 196 22.66 -11.40 25.36
CA ALA A 196 23.95 -12.01 25.11
C ALA A 196 24.95 -11.51 26.18
N PRO A 197 25.69 -12.38 26.89
CA PRO A 197 26.73 -11.96 27.80
C PRO A 197 28.03 -11.63 27.06
N CYS A 198 28.90 -10.90 27.76
CA CYS A 198 30.19 -10.34 27.37
C CYS A 198 31.12 -11.26 26.56
#